data_AF-A0ABC8RUR9-F1
#
_entry.id   AF-A0ABC8RUR9-F1
#
_cell.length_a   1.000
_cell.length_b   1.000
_cell.length_c   1.000
_cell.angle_alpha   90.00
_cell.angle_beta   90.00
_cell.angle_gamma   90.00
#
_symmetry.space_group_name_H-M   'P 1'
#
loop_
_entity.id
_entity.type
_entity.pdbx_description
1 polymer ?
#
loop_
_entity_poly.entity_id
_entity_poly.type
_entity_poly.pdbx_seq_one_letter_code
_entity_poly.pdbx_strand_id
1 'polypeptide(L)'
;MDPKLCIAAESNNIDVLVQNKEKLVELTPHHNTVLHITSQQGHTECVSKILSMHLSLLHCVNSSGKSALHLAARNGKKDVVMALIRFAASDDGAGLESGVEAAKEML
;
A
#
# COMPACT_ATOMS: atom_id res chain seq x y z
N MET A 1 12.33 -6.20 -7.34
CA MET A 1 10.95 -6.23 -7.83
C MET A 1 11.00 -6.41 -9.33
N ASP A 2 10.34 -7.44 -9.83
CA ASP A 2 10.13 -7.72 -11.25
C ASP A 2 9.64 -6.45 -11.99
N PRO A 3 10.32 -6.01 -13.07
CA PRO A 3 9.91 -4.81 -13.82
C PRO A 3 8.46 -4.85 -14.31
N LYS A 4 7.94 -6.04 -14.64
CA LYS A 4 6.54 -6.22 -15.06
C LYS A 4 5.59 -5.86 -13.93
N LEU A 5 5.96 -6.17 -12.69
CA LEU A 5 5.15 -5.86 -11.52
C LEU A 5 5.14 -4.36 -11.20
N CYS A 6 6.29 -3.68 -11.35
CA CYS A 6 6.37 -2.22 -11.24
C CYS A 6 5.44 -1.54 -12.25
N ILE A 7 5.53 -1.93 -13.53
CA ILE A 7 4.70 -1.37 -14.60
C ILE A 7 3.22 -1.61 -14.32
N ALA A 8 2.84 -2.82 -13.88
CA ALA A 8 1.46 -3.13 -13.53
C ALA A 8 0.94 -2.25 -12.37
N ALA A 9 1.75 -2.05 -11.34
CA ALA A 9 1.40 -1.19 -10.21
C ALA A 9 1.24 0.29 -10.60
N GLU A 10 2.07 0.78 -11.51
CA GLU A 10 2.04 2.16 -12.03
C GLU A 10 0.90 2.41 -13.03
N SER A 11 0.40 1.38 -13.71
CA SER A 11 -0.62 1.49 -14.77
C SER A 11 -2.02 1.00 -14.37
N ASN A 12 -2.24 0.72 -13.08
CA ASN A 12 -3.51 0.17 -12.55
C ASN A 12 -3.92 -1.18 -13.20
N ASN A 13 -2.94 -2.01 -13.57
CA ASN A 13 -3.20 -3.31 -14.18
C ASN A 13 -3.38 -4.39 -13.10
N ILE A 14 -4.60 -4.47 -12.56
CA ILE A 14 -4.93 -5.40 -11.47
C ILE A 14 -4.75 -6.87 -11.85
N ASP A 15 -5.01 -7.24 -13.10
CA ASP A 15 -4.92 -8.63 -13.55
C ASP A 15 -3.50 -9.17 -13.45
N VAL A 16 -2.51 -8.38 -13.87
CA VAL A 16 -1.09 -8.75 -13.75
C VAL A 16 -0.68 -8.87 -12.28
N LEU A 17 -1.16 -7.97 -11.41
CA LEU A 17 -0.87 -8.03 -9.97
C LEU A 17 -1.45 -9.31 -9.34
N VAL A 18 -2.69 -9.67 -9.66
CA VAL A 18 -3.35 -10.88 -9.16
C VAL A 18 -2.68 -12.15 -9.68
N GLN A 19 -2.34 -12.19 -10.97
CA GLN A 19 -1.64 -13.32 -11.58
C GLN A 19 -0.24 -13.55 -10.98
N ASN A 20 0.39 -12.50 -10.43
CA ASN A 20 1.72 -12.55 -9.86
C ASN A 20 1.70 -12.39 -8.32
N LYS A 21 0.65 -12.88 -7.65
CA LYS A 21 0.44 -12.69 -6.21
C LYS A 21 1.65 -13.06 -5.34
N GLU A 22 2.39 -14.12 -5.68
CA GLU A 22 3.57 -14.57 -4.90
C GLU A 22 4.73 -13.57 -4.96
N LYS A 23 4.79 -12.74 -6.02
CA LYS A 23 5.83 -11.73 -6.21
C LYS A 23 5.51 -10.37 -5.60
N LEU A 24 4.30 -10.19 -5.04
CA LEU A 24 3.87 -8.90 -4.45
C LEU A 24 4.72 -8.46 -3.24
N VAL A 25 5.43 -9.41 -2.63
CA VAL A 25 6.36 -9.19 -1.52
C VAL A 25 7.75 -8.70 -1.96
N GLU A 26 8.04 -8.72 -3.27
CA GLU A 26 9.30 -8.21 -3.78
C GLU A 26 9.42 -6.69 -3.56
N LEU A 27 10.65 -6.22 -3.39
CA LEU A 27 10.97 -4.82 -3.13
C LEU A 27 11.70 -4.18 -4.30
N THR A 28 11.43 -2.90 -4.55
CA THR A 28 12.29 -2.08 -5.44
C THR A 28 13.63 -1.76 -4.74
N PRO A 29 14.63 -1.20 -5.45
CA PRO A 29 15.88 -0.74 -4.82
C PRO A 29 15.68 0.29 -3.69
N HIS A 30 14.57 1.05 -3.72
CA HIS A 30 14.20 1.98 -2.65
C HIS A 30 13.33 1.34 -1.55
N HIS A 31 13.27 0.01 -1.52
CA HIS A 31 12.43 -0.78 -0.62
C HIS A 31 10.93 -0.46 -0.73
N ASN A 32 10.47 0.08 -1.86
CA ASN A 32 9.02 0.20 -2.09
C ASN A 32 8.44 -1.18 -2.40
N THR A 33 7.36 -1.53 -1.72
CA THR A 33 6.48 -2.65 -2.06
C THR A 33 5.53 -2.24 -3.19
N VAL A 34 4.82 -3.21 -3.75
CA VAL A 34 3.76 -2.95 -4.75
C VAL A 34 2.63 -2.08 -4.17
N LEU A 35 2.39 -2.18 -2.85
CA LEU A 35 1.41 -1.37 -2.14
C LEU A 35 1.83 0.11 -2.08
N HIS A 36 3.12 0.41 -1.91
CA HIS A 36 3.62 1.79 -1.95
C HIS A 36 3.33 2.44 -3.31
N ILE A 37 3.63 1.75 -4.40
CA ILE A 37 3.46 2.26 -5.76
C ILE A 37 1.98 2.49 -6.07
N THR A 38 1.13 1.48 -5.87
CA THR A 38 -0.32 1.59 -6.12
C THR A 38 -0.98 2.64 -5.24
N SER A 39 -0.54 2.76 -3.97
CA SER A 39 -1.07 3.77 -3.05
C SER A 39 -0.66 5.19 -3.43
N GLN A 40 0.59 5.38 -3.85
CA GLN A 40 1.08 6.68 -4.34
C GLN A 40 0.32 7.15 -5.57
N GLN A 41 -0.06 6.23 -6.47
CA GLN A 41 -0.79 6.56 -7.70
C GLN A 41 -2.30 6.75 -7.47
N GLY A 42 -2.88 6.16 -6.42
CA GLY A 42 -4.31 6.26 -6.14
C GLY A 42 -5.12 5.07 -6.65
N HIS A 43 -4.49 3.92 -6.89
CA HIS A 43 -5.13 2.73 -7.44
C HIS A 43 -5.86 1.94 -6.35
N THR A 44 -6.98 2.50 -5.85
CA THR A 44 -7.73 1.98 -4.69
C THR A 44 -8.17 0.52 -4.83
N GLU A 45 -8.57 0.11 -6.03
CA GLU A 45 -8.96 -1.28 -6.30
C GLU A 45 -7.75 -2.22 -6.20
N CYS A 46 -6.61 -1.84 -6.81
CA CYS A 46 -5.36 -2.59 -6.68
C CYS A 46 -4.94 -2.69 -5.21
N VAL A 47 -4.99 -1.59 -4.45
CA VAL A 47 -4.66 -1.54 -3.02
C VAL A 47 -5.49 -2.56 -2.23
N SER A 48 -6.81 -2.55 -2.43
CA SER A 48 -7.72 -3.45 -1.73
C SER A 48 -7.44 -4.91 -2.10
N LYS A 49 -7.17 -5.18 -3.38
CA LYS A 49 -6.87 -6.54 -3.85
C LYS A 49 -5.53 -7.05 -3.34
N ILE A 50 -4.49 -6.21 -3.34
CA ILE A 50 -3.17 -6.53 -2.79
C ILE A 50 -3.30 -6.89 -1.30
N LEU A 51 -3.98 -6.06 -0.50
CA LEU A 51 -4.14 -6.29 0.94
C LEU A 51 -4.99 -7.52 1.26
N SER A 52 -5.97 -7.85 0.40
CA SER A 52 -6.72 -9.10 0.55
C SER A 52 -5.87 -10.36 0.34
N MET A 53 -4.74 -10.26 -0.37
CA MET A 53 -3.82 -11.37 -0.60
C MET A 53 -2.64 -11.35 0.38
N HIS A 54 -2.15 -10.16 0.74
CA HIS A 54 -0.98 -9.94 1.59
C HIS A 54 -1.18 -8.76 2.53
N LEU A 55 -1.93 -8.99 3.61
CA LEU A 55 -2.16 -7.97 4.64
C LEU A 55 -0.86 -7.52 5.34
N SER A 56 0.15 -8.39 5.37
CA SER A 56 1.49 -8.10 5.92
C SER A 56 2.18 -6.90 5.27
N LEU A 57 1.79 -6.50 4.05
CA LEU A 57 2.35 -5.33 3.35
C LEU A 57 1.86 -4.00 3.90
N LEU A 58 0.79 -3.99 4.70
CA LEU A 58 0.12 -2.78 5.19
C LEU A 58 1.05 -1.85 5.98
N HIS A 59 1.87 -2.45 6.85
CA HIS A 59 2.76 -1.73 7.77
C HIS A 59 4.21 -1.62 7.28
N CYS A 60 4.51 -2.14 6.07
CA CYS A 60 5.85 -2.01 5.51
C CYS A 60 6.23 -0.53 5.29
N VAL A 61 7.50 -0.22 5.53
CA VAL A 61 8.09 1.09 5.24
C VAL A 61 9.20 0.95 4.20
N ASN A 62 9.30 1.94 3.32
CA ASN A 62 10.38 2.03 2.34
C ASN A 62 11.68 2.57 2.94
N SER A 63 12.72 2.77 2.12
CA SER A 63 14.04 3.23 2.59
C SER A 63 14.04 4.64 3.20
N SER A 64 12.98 5.42 2.98
CA SER A 64 12.77 6.74 3.58
C SER A 64 11.90 6.69 4.85
N GLY A 65 11.61 5.49 5.36
CA GLY A 65 10.74 5.29 6.51
C GLY A 65 9.27 5.65 6.25
N LYS A 66 8.83 5.66 4.98
CA LYS A 66 7.44 5.99 4.61
C LYS A 66 6.68 4.72 4.27
N SER A 67 5.50 4.56 4.87
CA SER A 67 4.55 3.50 4.53
C SER A 67 3.68 3.87 3.32
N ALA A 68 2.90 2.91 2.82
CA ALA A 68 1.92 3.14 1.76
C ALA A 68 0.92 4.26 2.11
N LEU A 69 0.50 4.35 3.38
CA LEU A 69 -0.40 5.40 3.88
C LEU A 69 0.23 6.79 3.77
N HIS A 70 1.51 6.93 4.14
CA HIS A 70 2.23 8.20 4.02
C HIS A 70 2.27 8.68 2.57
N LEU A 71 2.54 7.78 1.61
CA LEU A 71 2.60 8.12 0.20
C LEU A 71 1.22 8.50 -0.35
N ALA A 72 0.16 7.78 0.02
CA ALA A 72 -1.21 8.10 -0.36
C ALA A 72 -1.64 9.48 0.17
N ALA A 73 -1.39 9.75 1.46
CA ALA A 73 -1.74 11.01 2.10
C ALA A 73 -0.99 12.19 1.48
N ARG A 74 0.34 12.08 1.33
CA ARG A 74 1.18 13.10 0.68
C ARG A 74 0.70 13.45 -0.73
N ASN A 75 0.19 12.46 -1.46
CA ASN A 75 -0.27 12.61 -2.83
C ASN A 75 -1.78 12.91 -2.95
N GLY A 76 -2.47 13.15 -1.83
CA GLY A 76 -3.90 13.50 -1.82
C GLY A 76 -4.84 12.36 -2.25
N LYS A 77 -4.42 11.10 -2.15
CA LYS A 77 -5.18 9.93 -2.60
C LYS A 77 -6.18 9.50 -1.53
N LYS A 78 -7.22 10.32 -1.33
CA LYS A 78 -8.21 10.18 -0.23
C LYS A 78 -8.83 8.79 -0.16
N ASP A 79 -9.25 8.22 -1.28
CA ASP A 79 -9.90 6.89 -1.29
C ASP A 79 -8.94 5.78 -0.87
N VAL A 80 -7.68 5.86 -1.28
CA VAL A 80 -6.62 4.94 -0.85
C VAL A 80 -6.35 5.09 0.65
N VAL A 81 -6.27 6.33 1.16
CA VAL A 81 -6.08 6.60 2.59
C VAL A 81 -7.20 5.93 3.40
N MET A 82 -8.45 6.13 2.98
CA MET A 82 -9.61 5.51 3.63
C MET A 82 -9.57 3.98 3.55
N ALA A 83 -9.18 3.41 2.41
CA ALA A 83 -9.03 1.96 2.27
C ALA A 83 -7.97 1.41 3.22
N LEU A 84 -6.78 2.00 3.25
CA LEU A 84 -5.67 1.59 4.12
C LEU A 84 -6.03 1.67 5.61
N ILE A 85 -6.69 2.74 6.03
CA ILE A 85 -7.17 2.89 7.42
C ILE A 85 -8.18 1.80 7.78
N ARG A 86 -9.11 1.48 6.87
CA ARG A 86 -10.09 0.40 7.09
C ARG A 86 -9.44 -0.97 7.25
N PHE A 87 -8.44 -1.28 6.42
CA PHE A 87 -7.67 -2.52 6.56
C PHE A 87 -6.89 -2.54 7.88
N ALA A 88 -6.29 -1.42 8.31
CA ALA A 88 -5.59 -1.33 9.59
C ALA A 88 -6.52 -1.53 10.79
N ALA A 89 -7.72 -0.96 10.74
CA ALA A 89 -8.78 -1.15 11.73
C ALA A 89 -9.53 -2.49 11.59
N SER A 90 -9.06 -3.39 10.73
CA SER A 90 -9.51 -4.79 10.69
C SER A 90 -8.37 -5.78 11.00
N ASP A 91 -7.13 -5.29 11.08
CA ASP A 91 -5.90 -6.05 11.37
C ASP A 91 -5.60 -6.08 12.89
N ASP A 92 -6.49 -5.51 13.70
CA ASP A 92 -6.42 -5.27 15.13
C ASP A 92 -6.64 -6.53 15.99
N GLY A 93 -5.73 -7.47 15.81
CA GLY A 93 -5.23 -8.33 16.88
C GLY A 93 -3.94 -7.74 17.48
N ALA A 94 -4.09 -6.91 18.53
CA ALA A 94 -3.04 -6.36 19.41
C ALA A 94 -2.15 -5.22 18.86
N GLY A 95 -2.60 -3.98 19.11
CA GLY A 95 -1.78 -2.88 19.62
C GLY A 95 -0.71 -2.28 18.70
N LEU A 96 -0.98 -1.08 18.18
CA LEU A 96 -0.05 0.06 18.26
C LEU A 96 -0.73 1.34 17.77
N GLU A 97 -0.89 2.28 18.69
CA GLU A 97 -1.51 3.60 18.56
C GLU A 97 -0.77 4.60 17.64
N SER A 98 0.16 4.17 16.78
CA SER A 98 1.06 5.11 16.08
C SER A 98 0.64 5.49 14.64
N GLY A 99 -0.28 4.78 14.00
CA GLY A 99 -0.68 5.05 12.61
C GLY A 99 -1.88 6.00 12.45
N VAL A 100 -2.81 6.00 13.41
CA VAL A 100 -4.09 6.72 13.29
C VAL A 100 -3.94 8.21 13.60
N GLU A 101 -2.97 8.59 14.44
CA GLU A 101 -2.80 9.99 14.86
C GLU A 101 -2.23 10.86 13.73
N ALA A 102 -1.34 10.33 12.89
CA ALA A 102 -0.82 11.04 11.73
C ALA A 102 -1.89 11.31 10.64
N ALA A 103 -2.97 10.54 10.61
CA ALA A 103 -4.07 10.73 9.66
C ALA A 103 -5.12 11.74 10.13
N LYS A 104 -5.27 11.97 11.43
CA LYS A 104 -6.22 12.96 11.98
C LYS A 104 -5.80 14.41 11.72
N GLU A 105 -4.50 14.69 11.62
CA GLU A 105 -3.99 16.05 11.39
C GLU A 105 -3.99 16.49 9.91
N MET A 106 -4.44 15.62 8.97
CA MET A 106 -4.41 15.89 7.53
C MET A 106 -5.80 16.13 6.89
N LEU A 107 -6.84 16.33 7.70
CA LEU A 107 -8.19 16.77 7.29
C LEU A 107 -8.57 18.05 8.02
#